data_AF-A0A2C9DEG8-F1
#
_entry.id   AF-A0A2C9DEG8-F1
#
_cell.length_a   1.000
_cell.length_b   1.000
_cell.length_c   1.000
_cell.angle_alpha   90.00
_cell.angle_beta   90.00
_cell.angle_gamma   90.00
#
_symmetry.space_group_name_H-M   'P 1'
#
loop_
_entity.id
_entity.type
_entity.pdbx_description
1 polymer ?
#
loop_
_entity_poly.entity_id
_entity_poly.type
_entity_poly.pdbx_seq_one_letter_code
_entity_poly.pdbx_strand_id
1 'polypeptide(L)'
;MAEPQLSVRSSKARDLAHRLARRENRSIADVVERALEWYEVREAGREPAAAFYARLVTQSGTDIDLEAVIQENRNPHRGIDL
;
A
#
# COMPACT_ATOMS: atom_id res chain seq x y z
N MET A 1 -0.55 -21.23 18.14
CA MET A 1 0.83 -20.72 18.16
C MET A 1 0.73 -19.25 18.53
N ALA A 2 1.36 -18.80 19.62
CA ALA A 2 1.35 -17.37 19.97
C ALA A 2 2.26 -16.63 18.98
N GLU A 3 1.77 -15.55 18.37
CA GLU A 3 2.59 -14.71 17.49
C GLU A 3 3.76 -14.10 18.28
N PRO A 4 4.95 -13.96 17.66
CA PRO A 4 6.10 -13.37 18.32
C PRO A 4 5.81 -11.92 18.68
N GLN A 5 5.79 -11.61 19.98
CA GLN A 5 5.60 -10.23 20.45
C GLN A 5 6.91 -9.43 20.38
N LEU A 6 6.84 -8.19 19.90
CA LEU A 6 7.96 -7.27 19.91
C LEU A 6 8.29 -6.84 21.35
N SER A 7 9.50 -7.18 21.83
CA SER A 7 9.96 -6.74 23.15
C SER A 7 10.74 -5.43 23.07
N VAL A 8 10.16 -4.36 23.64
CA VAL A 8 10.83 -3.05 23.75
C VAL A 8 11.78 -3.06 24.94
N ARG A 9 13.09 -3.07 24.69
CA ARG A 9 14.12 -3.03 25.75
C ARG A 9 14.42 -1.63 26.27
N SER A 10 14.36 -0.62 25.41
CA SER A 10 14.62 0.78 25.76
C SER A 10 13.53 1.34 26.68
N SER A 11 13.91 1.86 27.85
CA SER A 11 13.00 2.54 28.78
C SER A 11 12.29 3.71 28.13
N LYS A 12 13.04 4.55 27.39
CA LYS A 12 12.50 5.70 26.65
C LYS A 12 11.42 5.30 25.63
N ALA A 13 11.65 4.21 24.88
CA ALA A 13 10.67 3.74 23.89
C ALA A 13 9.41 3.20 24.57
N ARG A 14 9.56 2.51 25.70
CA ARG A 14 8.44 2.02 26.51
C ARG A 14 7.58 3.18 27.04
N ASP A 15 8.22 4.21 27.61
CA ASP A 15 7.52 5.37 28.14
C ASP A 15 6.76 6.14 27.06
N LEU A 16 7.34 6.24 25.85
CA LEU A 16 6.71 6.88 24.71
C LEU A 16 5.49 6.09 24.23
N ALA A 17 5.61 4.76 24.11
CA ALA A 17 4.51 3.89 23.71
C ALA A 17 3.35 3.94 24.72
N HIS A 18 3.64 3.91 26.03
CA HIS A 18 2.62 4.06 27.07
C HIS A 18 1.91 5.42 27.01
N ARG A 19 2.66 6.50 26.79
CA ARG A 19 2.09 7.86 26.71
C ARG A 19 1.15 8.01 25.51
N LEU A 20 1.55 7.48 24.36
CA LEU A 20 0.74 7.50 23.14
C LEU A 20 -0.51 6.63 23.26
N ALA A 21 -0.37 5.41 23.79
CA ALA A 21 -1.49 4.50 24.06
C ALA A 21 -2.56 5.14 24.96
N ARG A 22 -2.14 5.84 26.03
CA ARG A 22 -3.06 6.58 26.91
C ARG A 22 -3.75 7.73 26.19
N ARG A 23 -3.02 8.49 25.37
CA ARG A 23 -3.58 9.64 24.65
C ARG A 23 -4.60 9.23 23.59
N GLU A 24 -4.36 8.10 22.93
CA GLU A 24 -5.16 7.65 21.79
C GLU A 24 -6.22 6.61 22.18
N ASN A 25 -6.27 6.23 23.47
CA ASN A 25 -7.15 5.18 23.99
C ASN A 25 -7.04 3.87 23.17
N ARG A 26 -5.80 3.44 22.91
CA ARG A 26 -5.45 2.28 22.08
C ARG A 26 -4.50 1.35 22.82
N SER A 27 -4.38 0.11 22.34
CA SER A 27 -3.39 -0.80 22.88
C SER A 27 -1.97 -0.35 22.51
N ILE A 28 -0.98 -0.76 23.30
CA ILE A 28 0.43 -0.46 23.04
C ILE A 28 0.87 -1.10 21.71
N ALA A 29 0.37 -2.31 21.42
CA ALA A 29 0.67 -3.03 20.18
C ALA A 29 0.19 -2.21 18.97
N ASP A 30 -1.08 -1.78 18.95
CA ASP A 30 -1.64 -1.00 17.85
C ASP A 30 -0.86 0.30 17.58
N VAL A 31 -0.42 0.96 18.65
CA VAL A 31 0.36 2.20 18.54
C VAL A 31 1.73 1.94 17.93
N VAL A 32 2.41 0.88 18.38
CA VAL A 32 3.74 0.53 17.88
C VAL A 32 3.69 0.07 16.44
N GLU A 33 2.73 -0.77 16.06
CA GLU A 33 2.54 -1.23 14.69
C GLU A 33 2.31 -0.05 13.74
N ARG A 34 1.36 0.83 14.06
CA ARG A 34 1.08 2.02 13.25
C ARG A 34 2.27 2.98 13.16
N ALA A 35 3.04 3.12 14.24
CA ALA A 35 4.23 3.95 14.23
C ALA A 35 5.33 3.36 13.31
N LEU A 36 5.48 2.04 13.31
CA LEU A 36 6.43 1.35 12.43
C LEU A 36 5.97 1.39 10.97
N GLU A 37 4.69 1.17 10.68
CA GLU A 37 4.12 1.34 9.34
C GLU A 37 4.36 2.75 8.81
N TRP A 38 4.09 3.76 9.65
CA TRP A 38 4.31 5.15 9.27
C TRP A 38 5.79 5.46 9.02
N TYR A 39 6.68 4.91 9.84
CA TYR A 39 8.12 5.03 9.65
C TYR A 39 8.56 4.33 8.35
N GLU A 40 8.05 3.15 8.04
CA GLU A 40 8.32 2.44 6.78
C GLU A 40 7.88 3.29 5.58
N VAL A 41 6.65 3.79 5.58
CA VAL A 41 6.14 4.64 4.49
C VAL A 41 7.00 5.89 4.31
N ARG A 42 7.46 6.50 5.40
CA ARG A 42 8.23 7.74 5.37
C ARG A 42 9.69 7.54 4.98
N GLU A 43 10.37 6.56 5.56
CA GLU A 43 11.82 6.42 5.50
C GLU A 43 12.28 5.29 4.57
N ALA A 44 11.45 4.29 4.29
CA ALA A 44 11.82 3.19 3.38
C ALA A 44 11.76 3.58 1.89
N GLY A 45 11.66 4.88 1.58
CA GLY A 45 11.89 5.40 0.23
C GLY A 45 10.94 4.84 -0.81
N ARG A 46 9.67 4.59 -0.47
CA ARG A 46 8.68 4.24 -1.49
C ARG A 46 8.58 5.41 -2.47
N GLU A 47 8.74 5.08 -3.75
CA GLU A 47 8.54 6.05 -4.83
C GLU A 47 7.13 6.65 -4.70
N PRO A 48 6.99 8.00 -4.66
CA PRO A 48 5.68 8.62 -4.66
C PRO A 48 4.85 8.12 -5.85
N ALA A 49 3.55 7.89 -5.66
CA ALA A 49 2.68 7.37 -6.72
C ALA A 49 2.79 8.19 -8.02
N ALA A 50 2.88 9.52 -7.91
CA ALA A 50 3.09 10.40 -9.06
C ALA A 50 4.41 10.13 -9.81
N ALA A 51 5.51 9.90 -9.09
CA ALA A 51 6.80 9.55 -9.68
C ALA A 51 6.75 8.15 -10.34
N PHE A 52 6.10 7.19 -9.68
CA PHE A 52 5.87 5.86 -10.22
C PHE A 52 5.09 5.91 -11.55
N TYR A 53 3.95 6.60 -11.59
CA TYR A 53 3.15 6.71 -12.81
C TYR A 53 3.86 7.50 -13.90
N ALA A 54 4.60 8.56 -13.57
CA ALA A 54 5.41 9.29 -14.54
C ALA A 54 6.51 8.41 -15.14
N ARG A 55 7.20 7.61 -14.31
CA ARG A 55 8.19 6.63 -14.78
C ARG A 55 7.53 5.56 -15.65
N LEU A 56 6.39 5.02 -15.22
CA LEU A 56 5.66 3.98 -15.94
C LEU A 56 5.20 4.48 -17.33
N VAL A 57 4.67 5.69 -17.41
CA VAL A 57 4.30 6.32 -18.70
C VAL A 57 5.54 6.56 -19.56
N THR A 58 6.66 6.97 -18.97
CA THR A 58 7.91 7.16 -19.73
C THR A 58 8.47 5.83 -20.26
N GLN A 59 8.38 4.75 -19.49
CA GLN A 59 8.96 3.43 -19.83
C GLN A 59 8.04 2.57 -20.70
N SER A 60 6.73 2.74 -20.54
CA SER A 60 5.72 1.82 -21.05
C SER A 60 4.45 2.54 -21.51
N GLY A 61 4.48 3.87 -21.61
CA GLY A 61 3.45 4.64 -22.28
C GLY A 61 3.48 4.31 -23.76
N THR A 62 2.82 3.24 -24.12
CA THR A 62 2.48 2.93 -25.49
C THR A 62 1.32 3.84 -25.90
N ASP A 63 1.44 4.45 -27.08
CA ASP A 63 0.28 4.93 -27.85
C ASP A 63 -0.54 3.70 -28.27
N ILE A 64 -1.22 3.07 -27.30
CA ILE A 64 -2.21 2.03 -27.60
C ILE A 64 -3.45 2.77 -28.07
N ASP A 65 -3.73 2.61 -29.36
CA ASP A 65 -5.06 2.89 -29.89
C ASP A 65 -6.01 1.82 -29.36
N LEU A 66 -6.70 2.16 -28.28
CA LEU A 66 -7.67 1.28 -27.63
C LEU A 66 -8.81 0.90 -28.58
N GLU A 67 -9.20 1.78 -29.50
CA GLU A 67 -10.26 1.49 -30.45
C GLU A 67 -9.79 0.40 -31.43
N ALA A 68 -8.56 0.50 -31.95
CA ALA A 68 -7.99 -0.54 -32.80
C ALA A 68 -7.93 -1.91 -32.10
N VAL A 69 -7.47 -1.96 -30.84
CA VAL A 69 -7.38 -3.20 -30.05
C VAL A 69 -8.77 -3.78 -29.77
N ILE A 70 -9.75 -2.94 -29.44
CA ILE A 70 -11.12 -3.37 -29.20
C ILE A 70 -11.73 -3.96 -30.47
N GLN A 71 -11.56 -3.30 -31.63
CA GLN A 71 -12.09 -3.80 -32.89
C GLN A 71 -11.46 -5.14 -33.30
N GLU A 72 -10.14 -5.30 -33.13
CA GLU A 72 -9.44 -6.56 -33.43
C GLU A 72 -9.95 -7.73 -32.57
N ASN A 73 -10.24 -7.48 -31.30
CA ASN A 73 -10.63 -8.52 -30.34
C ASN A 73 -12.16 -8.69 -30.20
N ARG A 74 -12.95 -7.87 -30.89
CA ARG A 74 -14.41 -7.91 -30.80
C ARG A 74 -14.94 -9.15 -31.51
N ASN A 75 -15.32 -10.16 -30.73
CA ASN A 75 -16.10 -11.30 -31.22
C ASN A 75 -17.60 -11.02 -31.04
N PRO A 76 -18.36 -10.77 -32.12
CA PRO A 76 -19.80 -10.58 -32.00
C PRO A 76 -20.45 -11.88 -31.54
N HIS A 77 -21.08 -11.85 -30.37
CA HIS A 77 -21.95 -12.95 -29.95
C HIS A 77 -23.16 -13.00 -30.89
N ARG A 78 -23.33 -14.10 -31.63
CA ARG A 78 -24.40 -14.26 -32.63
C ARG A 78 -25.82 -14.44 -32.05
N GLY A 79 -26.01 -14.15 -30.76
CA GLY A 79 -27.28 -14.39 -30.08
C GLY A 79 -27.62 -15.88 -30.01
N ILE A 80 -28.79 -16.17 -29.45
CA ILE A 80 -29.38 -17.52 -29.45
C ILE A 80 -30.24 -17.60 -30.71
N ASP A 81 -30.09 -18.66 -31.52
CA ASP A 81 -31.02 -18.92 -32.62
C ASP A 81 -32.40 -19.20 -32.01
N LEU A 82 -33.34 -18.27 -32.22
CA LEU A 82 -34.74 -18.36 -31.77
C LEU A 82 -35.62 -19.00 -32.84
#